data_AF-A0A8D0HQJ8-F1
#
_entry.id   AF-A0A8D0HQJ8-F1
#
_cell.length_a   1.000
_cell.length_b   1.000
_cell.length_c   1.000
_cell.angle_alpha   90.00
_cell.angle_beta   90.00
_cell.angle_gamma   90.00
#
_symmetry.space_group_name_H-M   'P 1'
#
loop_
_entity.id
_entity.type
_entity.pdbx_description
1 polymer ?
#
loop_
_entity_poly.entity_id
_entity_poly.type
_entity_poly.pdbx_seq_one_letter_code
_entity_poly.pdbx_strand_id
1 'polypeptide(L)' 'FANAADSACVIGLRKKAVAFSPVTELKKVTDFEHRLPKEQWWLNLRLMLKMLANYQISLTEYVSGKMEHVT' A
#
# COMPACT_ATOMS: atom_id res chain seq x y z
N PHE A 1 -21.03 -20.93 17.49
CA PHE A 1 -21.65 -19.69 16.98
C PHE A 1 -20.54 -18.75 16.54
N ALA A 2 -20.65 -18.17 15.34
CA ALA A 2 -19.63 -17.31 14.72
C ALA A 2 -20.28 -16.09 14.03
N ASN A 3 -21.26 -15.48 14.71
CA ASN A 3 -22.14 -14.47 14.11
C ASN A 3 -21.57 -13.04 14.19
N ALA A 4 -20.44 -12.84 14.85
CA ALA A 4 -19.78 -11.54 14.96
C ALA A 4 -18.93 -11.26 13.71
N ALA A 5 -18.81 -10.00 13.31
CA ALA A 5 -18.12 -9.62 12.07
C ALA A 5 -16.61 -9.91 12.10
N ASP A 6 -16.01 -10.00 13.29
CA ASP A 6 -14.62 -10.34 13.56
C ASP A 6 -14.38 -11.86 13.66
N SER A 7 -15.43 -12.68 13.59
CA SER A 7 -15.31 -14.15 13.64
C SER A 7 -14.52 -14.73 12.45
N ALA A 8 -14.56 -14.04 11.31
CA ALA A 8 -13.78 -14.35 10.11
C ALA A 8 -12.80 -13.21 9.83
N CYS A 9 -11.54 -13.43 10.20
CA CYS A 9 -10.46 -12.46 10.06
C CYS A 9 -9.22 -13.06 9.39
N VAL A 10 -8.43 -12.18 8.77
CA VAL A 10 -7.13 -12.49 8.18
C VAL A 10 -6.06 -11.93 9.10
N ILE A 11 -5.06 -12.75 9.41
CA ILE A 11 -3.85 -12.31 10.11
C ILE A 11 -2.90 -11.73 9.07
N GLY A 12 -2.46 -10.50 9.31
CA GLY A 12 -1.49 -9.84 8.45
C GLY A 12 -0.58 -8.91 9.22
N LEU A 13 0.39 -8.34 8.51
CA LEU A 13 1.24 -7.29 9.04
C LEU A 13 0.65 -5.93 8.69
N ARG A 14 0.46 -5.09 9.70
CA ARG A 14 0.12 -3.68 9.53
C ARG A 14 1.25 -2.85 10.14
N LYS A 15 2.00 -2.17 9.28
CA LYS A 15 3.26 -1.48 9.66
C LYS A 15 4.23 -2.47 10.32
N LYS A 16 4.46 -2.34 11.63
CA LYS A 16 5.39 -3.19 12.42
C LYS A 16 4.67 -4.16 13.36
N ALA A 17 3.34 -4.28 13.27
CA ALA A 17 2.55 -5.11 14.17
C ALA A 17 1.77 -6.19 13.40
N VAL A 18 1.60 -7.36 14.04
CA VAL A 18 0.66 -8.38 13.59
C VAL A 18 -0.74 -7.93 13.99
N ALA A 19 -1.67 -7.94 13.04
CA ALA A 19 -3.04 -7.51 13.24
C ALA A 19 -4.03 -8.49 12.60
N PHE A 20 -5.18 -8.65 13.26
CA PHE A 20 -6.33 -9.38 12.72
C PHE A 20 -7.24 -8.38 12.02
N SER A 21 -7.54 -8.62 10.74
CA SER A 21 -8.41 -7.76 9.93
C SER A 21 -9.66 -8.53 9.50
N PRO A 22 -10.87 -8.08 9.85
CA PRO A 22 -12.11 -8.70 9.40
C PRO A 22 -12.21 -8.75 7.87
N VAL A 23 -12.70 -9.86 7.33
CA VAL A 23 -12.82 -10.06 5.87
C VAL A 23 -13.78 -9.03 5.23
N THR A 24 -14.80 -8.60 5.96
CA THR A 24 -15.78 -7.59 5.53
C THR A 24 -15.15 -6.22 5.27
N GLU A 25 -14.16 -5.84 6.07
CA GLU A 25 -13.40 -4.61 5.88
C GLU A 25 -12.39 -4.76 4.73
N LEU A 26 -11.72 -5.92 4.65
CA LEU A 26 -10.73 -6.20 3.62
C LEU A 26 -11.33 -6.13 2.20
N LYS A 27 -12.59 -6.53 2.04
CA LYS A 27 -13.33 -6.42 0.75
C LYS A 27 -13.43 -4.99 0.22
N LYS A 28 -13.40 -3.98 1.09
CA LYS A 28 -13.50 -2.58 0.65
C LYS A 28 -12.21 -2.12 -0.03
N VAL A 29 -11.07 -2.67 0.37
CA VAL A 29 -9.72 -2.22 -0.03
C VAL A 29 -8.98 -3.21 -0.92
N THR A 30 -9.46 -4.43 -1.06
CA THR A 30 -8.86 -5.49 -1.86
C THR A 30 -9.81 -5.96 -2.94
N ASP A 31 -9.29 -6.12 -4.15
CA ASP A 31 -9.92 -6.89 -5.21
C ASP A 31 -9.58 -8.37 -5.01
N PHE A 32 -10.58 -9.15 -4.56
CA PHE A 32 -10.40 -10.58 -4.29
C PHE A 32 -10.40 -11.45 -5.55
N GLU A 33 -10.98 -10.98 -6.66
CA GLU A 33 -11.01 -11.75 -7.91
C GLU A 33 -9.61 -11.80 -8.53
N HIS A 34 -8.98 -10.63 -8.64
CA HIS A 34 -7.61 -10.50 -9.16
C HIS A 34 -6.53 -10.63 -8.08
N ARG A 35 -6.93 -10.78 -6.80
CA ARG A 35 -6.05 -10.93 -5.63
C ARG A 35 -5.06 -9.76 -5.47
N LEU A 36 -5.52 -8.54 -5.74
CA LEU A 36 -4.70 -7.32 -5.70
C LEU A 36 -5.32 -6.29 -4.76
N PRO A 37 -4.52 -5.53 -3.99
CA PRO A 37 -5.04 -4.39 -3.26
C PRO A 37 -5.38 -3.25 -4.24
N LYS A 38 -6.40 -2.47 -3.90
CA LYS A 38 -6.83 -1.30 -4.68
C LYS A 38 -5.78 -0.19 -4.63
N GLU A 39 -5.11 -0.03 -3.49
CA GLU A 39 -4.01 0.90 -3.32
C GLU A 39 -2.67 0.13 -3.36
N GLN A 40 -1.79 0.51 -4.28
CA GLN A 40 -0.50 -0.14 -4.52
C GLN A 40 0.64 0.85 -4.27
N TRP A 41 0.83 1.20 -2.99
CA TRP A 41 1.79 2.23 -2.57
C TRP A 41 3.22 2.00 -3.10
N TRP A 42 3.63 0.74 -3.26
CA TRP A 42 4.98 0.39 -3.70
C TRP A 42 5.23 0.72 -5.18
N LEU A 43 4.19 0.89 -6.00
CA LEU A 43 4.39 1.31 -7.39
C LEU A 43 5.00 2.70 -7.48
N ASN A 44 4.74 3.57 -6.49
CA ASN A 44 5.37 4.88 -6.41
C ASN A 44 6.91 4.78 -6.24
N LEU A 45 7.40 3.68 -5.64
CA LEU A 45 8.83 3.41 -5.50
C LEU A 45 9.51 3.12 -6.84
N ARG A 46 8.75 2.70 -7.85
CA ARG A 46 9.29 2.35 -9.17
C ARG A 46 10.05 3.50 -9.82
N LEU A 47 9.61 4.75 -9.61
CA LEU A 47 10.31 5.93 -10.12
C LEU A 47 11.68 6.09 -9.43
N MET A 48 11.72 5.97 -8.11
CA MET A 48 12.96 6.05 -7.33
C MET A 48 13.94 4.94 -7.74
N LEU A 49 13.46 3.71 -7.92
CA LEU A 49 14.28 2.60 -8.40
C LEU A 49 14.85 2.87 -9.81
N LYS A 50 14.09 3.51 -10.70
CA LYS A 50 14.58 3.87 -12.03
C LYS A 50 15.69 4.92 -11.99
N MET A 51 15.57 5.90 -11.09
CA MET A 51 16.61 6.91 -10.85
C MET A 51 17.90 6.26 -10.33
N LEU A 52 17.78 5.41 -9.31
CA LEU A 52 18.92 4.71 -8.71
C LEU A 52 19.61 3.77 -9.71
N ALA A 53 18.87 3.21 -10.66
CA ALA A 53 19.41 2.38 -11.73
C ALA A 53 19.95 3.16 -12.95
N ASN A 54 19.97 4.50 -12.90
CA ASN A 54 20.42 5.38 -13.99
C ASN A 54 19.69 5.18 -15.34
N TYR A 55 18.40 4.83 -15.30
CA TYR A 55 17.61 4.79 -16.54
C TYR A 55 17.36 6.20 -17.07
N GLN A 56 17.35 6.35 -18.40
CA GLN A 56 16.88 7.57 -19.05
C GLN A 56 15.36 7.71 -18.78
N ILE A 57 15.00 8.69 -17.95
CA ILE A 57 13.61 8.98 -17.58
C ILE A 57 13.29 10.46 -17.82
N SER A 58 12.09 10.75 -18.35
CA SER A 58 11.59 12.12 -18.45
C SER A 58 11.08 12.58 -17.09
N LEU A 59 11.80 13.53 -16.47
CA LEU A 59 11.51 14.03 -15.12
C LEU A 59 10.49 15.20 -15.09
N THR A 60 9.81 15.45 -16.21
CA THR A 60 8.95 16.63 -16.41
C THR A 60 7.74 16.70 -15.50
N GLU A 61 7.35 15.60 -14.86
CA GLU A 61 6.23 15.53 -13.90
C GLU A 61 6.68 15.54 -12.44
N TYR A 62 7.97 15.66 -12.14
CA TYR A 62 8.44 15.74 -10.75
C TYR A 62 8.05 17.09 -10.15
N VAL A 63 6.92 17.10 -9.44
CA VAL A 63 6.50 18.25 -8.64
C VAL A 63 7.54 18.45 -7.55
N SER A 64 8.24 19.60 -7.60
CA SER A 64 9.12 20.05 -6.54
C SER A 64 8.31 20.20 -5.25
N GLY A 65 8.25 19.15 -4.45
CA GLY A 65 7.77 19.25 -3.08
C GLY A 65 8.76 20.10 -2.31
N LYS A 66 8.30 21.21 -1.72
CA LYS A 66 9.13 21.99 -0.79
C LYS A 66 9.61 21.03 0.30
N MET A 67 10.92 20.80 0.37
CA MET A 67 11.52 20.05 1.48
C MET A 67 11.46 20.96 2.71
N GLU A 68 10.43 20.79 3.52
CA GLU A 68 10.37 21.44 4.82
C GLU A 68 11.21 20.63 5.81
N HIS A 69 12.21 21.30 6.39
CA HIS A 69 13.10 20.69 7.38
C HIS A 69 12.30 20.44 8.66
N VAL A 70 12.11 19.17 9.04
CA VAL A 70 11.50 18.84 10.34
C VAL A 70 12.49 19.26 11.42
N THR A 71 12.16 20.32 12.17
CA THR A 71 12.91 20.79 13.34
C THR A 71 12.47 20.03 14.58
#